data_AF-A0A538NAV9-F1
#
_entry.id   AF-A0A538NAV9-F1
#
_cell.length_a   1.000
_cell.length_b   1.000
_cell.length_c   1.000
_cell.angle_alpha   90.00
_cell.angle_beta   90.00
_cell.angle_gamma   90.00
#
_symmetry.space_group_name_H-M   'P 1'
#
loop_
_entity.id
_entity.type
_entity.pdbx_description
1 polymer ?
#
loop_
_entity_poly.entity_id
_entity_poly.type
_entity_poly.pdbx_seq_one_letter_code
_entity_poly.pdbx_strand_id
1 'polypeptide(L)'
;MTHVVFGTGPVGLATMAALRRRGERVRMVNRSGSAQVPDDVEVVGGDARDAEFSAVAARGARVVYQALNPGYDRWAEQFPRLQAAVLAAAQAAGARLVSLENVYMYGQPDGKPFTEASPYRAQTRKGRIRAAMARDLLAAHEAGRVAVVIARASDYFGPGGGAQSNLGDRVFPAVLQGKAARVLGDPNQPHTYTFIPDMGEGLATLGEHPDAPGEVWHLPNDPDTRTTRSLVEVVYRLAGQPTAQVRGTPAWLLRLVGLRNPEARQEPGGARECRDGLRVPAAVHRGQQQDRDKARRAGDAPGRSSSPHPGQLPVPGGVAASCNAAAARYDTGPRPVIHHADDTGRGLLYWADGGALESVTADRQSPLRNTEQYFPACFRRVPHPSSHRDTGLRPWRFRRGRLVIYP
;
A
#
# COMPACT_ATOMS: atom_id res chain seq x y z
N MET A 1 -12.75 -21.86 4.77
CA MET A 1 -11.78 -22.96 4.45
C MET A 1 -10.39 -22.50 4.90
N THR A 2 -9.30 -23.23 4.71
CA THR A 2 -7.97 -22.73 5.14
C THR A 2 -7.32 -21.90 4.03
N HIS A 3 -6.86 -20.71 4.38
CA HIS A 3 -6.05 -19.82 3.56
C HIS A 3 -4.61 -19.86 4.07
N VAL A 4 -3.64 -20.15 3.21
CA VAL A 4 -2.23 -20.31 3.60
C VAL A 4 -1.41 -19.15 3.06
N VAL A 5 -0.82 -18.35 3.94
CA VAL A 5 0.01 -17.20 3.58
C VAL A 5 1.47 -17.52 3.79
N PHE A 6 2.22 -17.68 2.71
CA PHE A 6 3.67 -17.79 2.74
C PHE A 6 4.28 -16.41 2.90
N GLY A 7 4.81 -16.14 4.10
CA GLY A 7 5.43 -14.88 4.48
C GLY A 7 4.69 -14.17 5.61
N THR A 8 5.43 -13.82 6.67
CA THR A 8 4.96 -13.01 7.80
C THR A 8 5.56 -11.60 7.77
N GLY A 9 5.86 -11.09 6.57
CA GLY A 9 6.22 -9.70 6.35
C GLY A 9 5.00 -8.77 6.40
N PRO A 10 5.17 -7.46 6.17
CA PRO A 10 4.12 -6.47 6.38
C PRO A 10 2.86 -6.75 5.55
N VAL A 11 3.04 -7.09 4.27
CA VAL A 11 1.92 -7.43 3.39
C VAL A 11 1.28 -8.76 3.77
N GLY A 12 2.07 -9.79 4.12
CA GLY A 12 1.53 -11.08 4.56
C GLY A 12 0.69 -10.96 5.83
N LEU A 13 1.12 -10.15 6.79
CA LEU A 13 0.34 -9.83 8.01
C LEU A 13 -0.93 -9.04 7.67
N ALA A 14 -0.86 -8.10 6.72
CA ALA A 14 -2.04 -7.37 6.25
C ALA A 14 -3.05 -8.29 5.55
N THR A 15 -2.58 -9.24 4.73
CA THR A 15 -3.42 -10.26 4.09
C THR A 15 -4.07 -11.16 5.15
N MET A 16 -3.31 -11.64 6.14
CA MET A 16 -3.86 -12.40 7.26
C MET A 16 -4.96 -11.62 8.00
N ALA A 17 -4.72 -10.35 8.30
CA ALA A 17 -5.72 -9.51 8.98
C ALA A 17 -6.99 -9.33 8.13
N ALA A 18 -6.83 -9.14 6.81
CA ALA A 18 -7.95 -9.04 5.86
C ALA A 18 -8.78 -10.34 5.80
N LEU A 19 -8.11 -11.49 5.75
CA LEU A 19 -8.77 -12.80 5.75
C LEU A 19 -9.50 -13.08 7.07
N ARG A 20 -8.89 -12.74 8.21
CA ARG A 20 -9.55 -12.89 9.52
C ARG A 20 -10.79 -12.02 9.65
N ARG A 21 -10.79 -10.80 9.12
CA ARG A 21 -11.99 -9.95 9.07
C ARG A 21 -13.15 -10.58 8.29
N ARG A 22 -12.85 -11.47 7.34
CA ARG A 22 -13.84 -12.24 6.57
C ARG A 22 -14.28 -13.53 7.29
N GLY A 23 -13.72 -13.84 8.46
CA GLY A 23 -13.98 -15.07 9.19
C GLY A 23 -13.28 -16.31 8.62
N GLU A 24 -12.27 -16.12 7.75
CA GLU A 24 -11.53 -17.23 7.17
C GLU A 24 -10.44 -17.76 8.12
N ARG A 25 -10.18 -19.07 8.05
CA ARG A 25 -9.09 -19.70 8.81
C ARG A 25 -7.77 -19.43 8.11
N VAL A 26 -6.79 -18.92 8.84
CA VAL A 26 -5.48 -18.54 8.28
C VAL A 26 -4.36 -19.38 8.89
N ARG A 27 -3.52 -19.91 8.02
CA ARG A 27 -2.21 -20.46 8.37
C ARG A 27 -1.14 -19.57 7.77
N MET A 28 -0.18 -19.13 8.57
CA MET A 28 0.98 -18.39 8.10
C MET A 28 2.20 -19.30 8.08
N VAL A 29 3.05 -19.13 7.07
CA VAL A 29 4.28 -19.90 6.89
C VAL A 29 5.47 -18.96 6.90
N ASN A 30 6.44 -19.23 7.78
CA ASN A 30 7.72 -18.52 7.81
C ASN A 30 8.85 -19.45 8.26
N ARG A 31 10.08 -18.93 8.34
CA ARG A 31 11.25 -19.75 8.69
C ARG A 31 11.30 -20.15 10.17
N SER A 32 10.81 -19.32 11.09
CA SER A 32 10.98 -19.53 12.53
C SER A 32 9.84 -20.30 13.19
N GLY A 33 8.68 -20.42 12.53
CA GLY A 33 7.47 -20.96 13.13
C GLY A 33 6.82 -20.03 14.15
N SER A 34 7.24 -18.76 14.19
CA SER A 34 6.77 -17.78 15.16
C SER A 34 6.46 -16.45 14.48
N ALA A 35 5.34 -15.83 14.85
CA ALA A 35 4.97 -14.49 14.41
C ALA A 35 4.12 -13.82 15.48
N GLN A 36 4.14 -12.49 15.55
CA GLN A 36 3.21 -11.75 16.41
C GLN A 36 1.84 -11.71 15.75
N VAL A 37 1.05 -12.77 15.99
CA VAL A 37 -0.28 -12.95 15.43
C VAL A 37 -1.26 -13.43 16.52
N PRO A 38 -2.57 -13.23 16.33
CA PRO A 38 -3.58 -13.74 17.25
C PRO A 38 -3.56 -15.27 17.40
N ASP A 39 -4.00 -15.77 18.57
CA ASP A 39 -3.94 -17.21 18.93
C ASP A 39 -4.76 -18.13 18.00
N ASP A 40 -5.74 -17.60 17.29
CA ASP A 40 -6.54 -18.33 16.30
C ASP A 40 -5.83 -18.51 14.94
N VAL A 41 -4.62 -17.96 14.77
CA VAL A 41 -3.80 -18.08 13.55
C VAL A 41 -2.74 -19.16 13.75
N GLU A 42 -2.76 -20.17 12.88
CA GLU A 42 -1.72 -21.19 12.86
C GLU A 42 -0.43 -20.61 12.25
N VAL A 43 0.72 -20.83 12.88
CA VAL A 43 2.03 -20.45 12.32
C VAL A 43 2.89 -21.70 12.17
N VAL A 44 3.34 -21.97 10.94
CA VAL A 44 4.16 -23.13 10.61
C VAL A 44 5.57 -22.68 10.22
N GLY A 45 6.56 -23.32 10.85
CA GLY A 45 7.98 -23.02 10.67
C GLY A 45 8.67 -23.97 9.69
N GLY A 46 9.36 -23.41 8.71
CA GLY A 46 10.25 -24.15 7.81
C GLY A 46 10.71 -23.35 6.61
N ASP A 47 11.57 -23.96 5.79
CA ASP A 47 12.10 -23.31 4.60
C ASP A 47 11.16 -23.51 3.41
N ALA A 48 10.55 -22.43 2.93
CA ALA A 48 9.67 -22.47 1.76
C ALA A 48 10.40 -22.87 0.46
N ARG A 49 11.73 -23.00 0.44
CA ARG A 49 12.49 -23.57 -0.69
C ARG A 49 12.46 -25.09 -0.70
N ASP A 50 12.14 -25.71 0.43
CA ASP A 50 11.91 -27.15 0.53
C ASP A 50 10.51 -27.46 0.00
N ALA A 51 10.47 -28.27 -1.06
CA ALA A 51 9.24 -28.63 -1.74
C ALA A 51 8.34 -29.53 -0.90
N GLU A 52 8.92 -30.45 -0.11
CA GLU A 52 8.15 -31.34 0.76
C GLU A 52 7.51 -30.55 1.89
N PHE A 53 8.31 -29.72 2.56
CA PHE A 53 7.79 -28.80 3.59
C PHE A 53 6.68 -27.91 3.04
N SER A 54 6.89 -27.28 1.89
CA SER A 54 5.91 -26.35 1.31
C SER A 54 4.61 -27.06 0.94
N ALA A 55 4.68 -28.28 0.40
CA ALA A 55 3.51 -29.11 0.11
C ALA A 55 2.75 -29.50 1.39
N VAL A 56 3.46 -29.86 2.46
CA VAL A 56 2.85 -30.14 3.78
C VAL A 56 2.17 -28.89 4.33
N ALA A 57 2.85 -27.74 4.30
CA ALA A 57 2.33 -26.47 4.80
C ALA A 57 1.08 -25.99 4.03
N ALA A 58 1.01 -26.26 2.72
CA ALA A 58 -0.14 -25.93 1.87
C ALA A 58 -1.29 -26.94 1.94
N ARG A 59 -1.15 -28.07 2.64
CA ARG A 59 -2.17 -29.12 2.68
C ARG A 59 -3.52 -28.60 3.20
N GLY A 60 -4.58 -28.89 2.47
CA GLY A 60 -5.95 -28.46 2.79
C GLY A 60 -6.24 -26.98 2.50
N ALA A 61 -5.29 -26.27 1.87
CA ALA A 61 -5.51 -24.89 1.45
C ALA A 61 -6.56 -24.81 0.34
N ARG A 62 -7.47 -23.84 0.46
CA ARG A 62 -8.30 -23.39 -0.67
C ARG A 62 -7.52 -22.39 -1.53
N VAL A 63 -6.78 -21.50 -0.88
CA VAL A 63 -5.98 -20.45 -1.50
C VAL A 63 -4.63 -20.38 -0.80
N VAL A 64 -3.57 -20.31 -1.60
CA VAL A 64 -2.19 -20.07 -1.19
C VAL A 64 -1.78 -18.68 -1.63
N TYR A 65 -1.21 -17.90 -0.72
CA TYR A 65 -0.72 -16.54 -0.99
C TYR A 65 0.80 -16.52 -0.90
N GLN A 66 1.46 -16.12 -1.99
CA GLN A 66 2.90 -15.91 -2.00
C GLN A 66 3.22 -14.44 -1.67
N ALA A 67 3.59 -14.18 -0.43
CA ALA A 67 4.02 -12.87 0.08
C ALA A 67 5.49 -12.89 0.57
N LEU A 68 6.28 -13.84 0.06
CA LEU A 68 7.70 -13.98 0.34
C LEU A 68 8.52 -13.01 -0.52
N ASN A 69 9.52 -12.36 0.09
CA ASN A 69 10.50 -11.55 -0.62
C ASN A 69 11.88 -11.77 0.03
N PRO A 70 12.85 -12.39 -0.65
CA PRO A 70 14.22 -12.43 -0.15
C PRO A 70 14.88 -11.05 -0.24
N GLY A 71 15.99 -10.87 0.47
CA GLY A 71 16.81 -9.66 0.32
C GLY A 71 17.21 -9.41 -1.14
N TYR A 72 17.30 -8.14 -1.54
CA TYR A 72 17.57 -7.73 -2.93
C TYR A 72 18.88 -8.32 -3.48
N ASP A 73 19.87 -8.56 -2.63
CA ASP A 73 21.13 -9.22 -2.94
C ASP A 73 20.95 -10.67 -3.41
N ARG A 74 19.91 -11.34 -2.93
CA ARG A 74 19.62 -12.77 -3.14
C ARG A 74 18.55 -13.04 -4.18
N TRP A 75 17.98 -12.02 -4.81
CA TRP A 75 16.86 -12.18 -5.75
C TRP A 75 17.14 -13.18 -6.87
N ALA A 76 18.32 -13.12 -7.48
CA ALA A 76 18.68 -14.00 -8.59
C ALA A 76 18.76 -15.48 -8.20
N GLU A 77 19.16 -15.78 -6.96
CA GLU A 77 19.40 -17.14 -6.50
C GLU A 77 18.16 -17.72 -5.80
N GLN A 78 17.45 -16.90 -5.03
CA GLN A 78 16.43 -17.37 -4.08
C GLN A 78 15.01 -17.10 -4.57
N PHE A 79 14.75 -15.98 -5.23
CA PHE A 79 13.36 -15.57 -5.48
C PHE A 79 12.63 -16.50 -6.48
N PRO A 80 13.22 -16.89 -7.63
CA PRO A 80 12.61 -17.88 -8.51
C PRO A 80 12.34 -19.22 -7.82
N ARG A 81 13.28 -19.68 -6.96
CA ARG A 81 13.14 -20.95 -6.23
C ARG A 81 12.02 -20.91 -5.21
N LEU A 82 11.91 -19.82 -4.46
CA LEU A 82 10.80 -19.60 -3.52
C LEU A 82 9.46 -19.62 -4.25
N GLN A 83 9.35 -18.91 -5.37
CA GLN A 83 8.11 -18.91 -6.16
C GLN A 83 7.78 -20.30 -6.71
N ALA A 84 8.77 -20.98 -7.30
CA ALA A 84 8.56 -22.31 -7.86
C ALA A 84 8.08 -23.32 -6.81
N ALA A 85 8.63 -23.26 -5.59
CA ALA A 85 8.22 -24.12 -4.49
C ALA A 85 6.80 -23.81 -4.00
N VAL A 86 6.43 -22.53 -3.85
CA VAL A 86 5.05 -22.14 -3.45
C VAL A 86 4.04 -22.48 -4.55
N LEU A 87 4.41 -22.31 -5.82
CA LEU A 87 3.62 -22.74 -6.97
C LEU A 87 3.38 -24.25 -6.97
N ALA A 88 4.43 -25.04 -6.76
CA ALA A 88 4.32 -26.50 -6.65
C ALA A 88 3.46 -26.93 -5.46
N ALA A 89 3.57 -26.23 -4.33
CA ALA A 89 2.75 -26.50 -3.15
C ALA A 89 1.26 -26.20 -3.40
N ALA A 90 0.95 -25.06 -4.06
CA ALA A 90 -0.42 -24.74 -4.45
C ALA A 90 -1.00 -25.78 -5.43
N GLN A 91 -0.20 -26.20 -6.43
CA GLN A 91 -0.56 -27.27 -7.37
C GLN A 91 -0.85 -28.59 -6.63
N ALA A 92 0.02 -29.01 -5.71
CA ALA A 92 -0.14 -30.25 -4.94
C ALA A 92 -1.38 -30.23 -4.02
N ALA A 93 -1.73 -29.06 -3.50
CA ALA A 93 -2.92 -28.87 -2.67
C ALA A 93 -4.22 -28.75 -3.49
N GLY A 94 -4.15 -28.62 -4.82
CA GLY A 94 -5.31 -28.24 -5.66
C GLY A 94 -5.83 -26.84 -5.33
N ALA A 95 -4.97 -25.97 -4.77
CA ALA A 95 -5.33 -24.65 -4.30
C ALA A 95 -5.10 -23.59 -5.37
N ARG A 96 -5.88 -22.51 -5.31
CA ARG A 96 -5.57 -21.29 -6.07
C ARG A 96 -4.30 -20.65 -5.52
N LEU A 97 -3.42 -20.18 -6.39
CA LEU A 97 -2.26 -19.35 -6.02
C LEU A 97 -2.55 -17.87 -6.28
N VAL A 98 -2.38 -17.02 -5.26
CA VAL A 98 -2.31 -15.57 -5.41
C VAL A 98 -0.86 -15.14 -5.19
N SER A 99 -0.18 -14.66 -6.24
CA SER A 99 1.19 -14.18 -6.15
C SER A 99 1.23 -12.66 -6.03
N LEU A 100 1.86 -12.16 -4.96
CA LEU A 100 2.19 -10.74 -4.85
C LEU A 100 3.43 -10.43 -5.70
N GLU A 101 3.24 -9.61 -6.71
CA GLU A 101 4.24 -9.20 -7.68
C GLU A 101 4.52 -7.69 -7.58
N ASN A 102 5.69 -7.27 -8.09
CA ASN A 102 6.04 -5.85 -8.23
C ASN A 102 5.93 -5.42 -9.70
N VAL A 103 6.32 -4.19 -10.03
CA VAL A 103 6.22 -3.64 -11.40
C VAL A 103 7.53 -3.74 -12.21
N TYR A 104 8.58 -4.38 -11.67
CA TYR A 104 9.93 -4.31 -12.26
C TYR A 104 10.04 -4.94 -13.64
N MET A 105 9.11 -5.84 -14.01
CA MET A 105 9.11 -6.49 -15.32
C MET A 105 8.79 -5.53 -16.47
N TYR A 106 8.06 -4.45 -16.20
CA TYR A 106 7.67 -3.49 -17.23
C TYR A 106 8.86 -2.72 -17.78
N GLY A 107 9.87 -2.44 -16.95
CA GLY A 107 11.07 -1.71 -17.35
C GLY A 107 10.87 -0.20 -17.29
N GLN A 108 11.48 0.54 -18.22
CA GLN A 108 11.32 1.99 -18.27
C GLN A 108 9.90 2.36 -18.76
N PRO A 109 9.23 3.36 -18.15
CA PRO A 109 7.87 3.77 -18.54
C PRO A 109 7.78 4.52 -19.87
N ASP A 110 8.89 5.02 -20.40
CA ASP A 110 8.90 5.94 -21.56
C ASP A 110 7.93 7.12 -21.39
N GLY A 111 7.80 7.62 -20.15
CA GLY A 111 6.91 8.74 -19.79
C GLY A 111 5.42 8.38 -19.66
N LYS A 112 5.05 7.10 -19.66
CA LYS A 112 3.66 6.63 -19.52
C LYS A 112 3.45 5.83 -18.24
N PRO A 113 2.26 5.93 -17.60
CA PRO A 113 1.91 5.03 -16.50
C PRO A 113 1.85 3.58 -16.97
N PHE A 114 2.17 2.65 -16.09
CA PHE A 114 1.95 1.24 -16.32
C PHE A 114 0.47 0.88 -16.18
N THR A 115 0.05 -0.05 -17.03
CA THR A 115 -1.24 -0.74 -16.94
C THR A 115 -0.99 -2.24 -16.84
N GLU A 116 -2.03 -3.03 -16.57
CA GLU A 116 -1.92 -4.49 -16.55
C GLU A 116 -1.48 -5.05 -17.92
N ALA A 117 -1.76 -4.32 -19.00
CA ALA A 117 -1.38 -4.64 -20.38
C ALA A 117 0.03 -4.16 -20.78
N SER A 118 0.76 -3.47 -19.90
CA SER A 118 2.11 -3.01 -20.21
C SER A 118 3.04 -4.19 -20.54
N PRO A 119 3.84 -4.09 -21.62
CA PRO A 119 4.73 -5.18 -22.03
C PRO A 119 5.91 -5.33 -21.07
N TYR A 120 6.47 -6.54 -20.98
CA TYR A 120 7.64 -6.78 -20.13
C TYR A 120 8.92 -6.36 -20.87
N ARG A 121 9.36 -5.11 -20.69
CA ARG A 121 10.52 -4.52 -21.38
C ARG A 121 11.75 -4.30 -20.49
N ALA A 122 11.74 -4.87 -19.28
CA ALA A 122 12.83 -4.66 -18.34
C ALA A 122 14.19 -5.17 -18.85
N GLN A 123 15.18 -4.27 -18.81
CA GLN A 123 16.56 -4.59 -19.19
C GLN A 123 17.47 -4.87 -17.99
N THR A 124 17.02 -4.57 -16.76
CA THR A 124 17.79 -4.79 -15.53
C THR A 124 17.77 -6.27 -15.14
N ARG A 125 18.80 -6.73 -14.40
CA ARG A 125 18.86 -8.11 -13.89
C ARG A 125 17.60 -8.46 -13.08
N LYS A 126 17.24 -7.62 -12.11
CA LYS A 126 16.05 -7.79 -11.25
C LYS A 126 14.77 -7.82 -12.08
N GLY A 127 14.61 -6.89 -13.04
CA GLY A 127 13.43 -6.83 -13.88
C GLY A 127 13.29 -8.04 -14.82
N ARG A 128 14.38 -8.55 -15.40
CA ARG A 128 14.36 -9.80 -16.19
C ARG A 128 13.97 -11.01 -15.35
N ILE A 129 14.47 -11.11 -14.12
CA ILE A 129 14.09 -12.17 -13.17
C ILE A 129 12.58 -12.12 -12.90
N ARG A 130 12.04 -10.93 -12.57
CA ARG A 130 10.59 -10.79 -12.31
C ARG A 130 9.75 -11.04 -13.55
N ALA A 131 10.22 -10.65 -14.74
CA ALA A 131 9.56 -10.95 -16.00
C ALA A 131 9.49 -12.46 -16.28
N ALA A 132 10.58 -13.20 -16.02
CA ALA A 132 10.60 -14.67 -16.16
C ALA A 132 9.63 -15.32 -15.17
N MET A 133 9.74 -14.94 -13.89
CA MET A 133 8.84 -15.43 -12.83
C MET A 133 7.35 -15.20 -13.14
N ALA A 134 6.98 -14.01 -13.63
CA ALA A 134 5.59 -13.73 -14.00
C ALA A 134 5.12 -14.59 -15.20
N ARG A 135 5.99 -14.87 -16.17
CA ARG A 135 5.67 -15.78 -17.29
C ARG A 135 5.48 -17.22 -16.80
N ASP A 136 6.33 -17.69 -15.89
CA ASP A 136 6.22 -19.06 -15.35
C ASP A 136 4.89 -19.29 -14.64
N LEU A 137 4.41 -18.28 -13.90
CA LEU A 137 3.09 -18.28 -13.24
C LEU A 137 1.94 -18.37 -14.24
N LEU A 138 1.96 -17.52 -15.28
CA LEU A 138 0.92 -17.53 -16.31
C LEU A 138 0.95 -18.82 -17.12
N ALA A 139 2.13 -19.32 -17.49
CA ALA A 139 2.29 -20.60 -18.19
C ALA A 139 1.77 -21.79 -17.36
N ALA A 140 1.95 -21.77 -16.03
CA ALA A 140 1.38 -22.79 -15.15
C ALA A 140 -0.16 -22.76 -15.14
N HIS A 141 -0.75 -21.56 -15.23
CA HIS A 141 -2.18 -21.39 -15.34
C HIS A 141 -2.74 -21.82 -16.69
N GLU A 142 -2.12 -21.37 -17.79
CA GLU A 142 -2.50 -21.74 -19.16
C GLU A 142 -2.43 -23.25 -19.39
N ALA A 143 -1.45 -23.92 -18.77
CA ALA A 143 -1.33 -25.37 -18.78
C ALA A 143 -2.37 -26.10 -17.89
N GLY A 144 -3.27 -25.38 -17.23
CA GLY A 144 -4.30 -25.95 -16.35
C GLY A 144 -3.77 -26.58 -15.07
N ARG A 145 -2.49 -26.35 -14.71
CA ARG A 145 -1.87 -26.99 -13.54
C ARG A 145 -2.34 -26.38 -12.23
N VAL A 146 -2.60 -25.08 -12.22
CA VAL A 146 -3.00 -24.33 -11.03
C VAL A 146 -3.76 -23.05 -11.42
N ALA A 147 -4.81 -22.71 -10.68
CA ALA A 147 -5.45 -21.40 -10.85
C ALA A 147 -4.53 -20.32 -10.27
N VAL A 148 -3.98 -19.44 -11.12
CA VAL A 148 -3.04 -18.40 -10.68
C VAL A 148 -3.65 -17.02 -10.81
N VAL A 149 -3.49 -16.19 -9.78
CA VAL A 149 -3.80 -14.77 -9.79
C VAL A 149 -2.54 -13.99 -9.51
N ILE A 150 -2.22 -12.99 -10.34
CA ILE A 150 -1.08 -12.10 -10.12
C ILE A 150 -1.60 -10.76 -9.62
N ALA A 151 -1.17 -10.34 -8.43
CA ALA A 151 -1.48 -9.03 -7.85
C ALA A 151 -0.22 -8.15 -7.83
N ARG A 152 -0.24 -7.02 -8.52
CA ARG A 152 0.90 -6.09 -8.64
C ARG A 152 0.70 -4.85 -7.80
N ALA A 153 1.68 -4.54 -6.98
CA ALA A 153 1.80 -3.26 -6.29
C ALA A 153 3.06 -2.51 -6.72
N SER A 154 3.02 -1.20 -6.47
CA SER A 154 4.20 -0.34 -6.54
C SER A 154 4.99 -0.41 -5.24
N ASP A 155 5.92 0.52 -5.04
CA ASP A 155 6.50 0.78 -3.73
C ASP A 155 5.39 1.00 -2.70
N TYR A 156 5.52 0.41 -1.52
CA TYR A 156 4.45 0.42 -0.54
C TYR A 156 4.81 1.23 0.70
N PHE A 157 3.81 1.61 1.49
CA PHE A 157 3.94 2.27 2.78
C PHE A 157 2.86 1.84 3.76
N GLY A 158 3.07 2.08 5.05
CA GLY A 158 2.10 1.80 6.10
C GLY A 158 2.69 1.00 7.27
N PRO A 159 1.84 0.57 8.22
CA PRO A 159 2.27 -0.13 9.43
C PRO A 159 3.12 -1.36 9.12
N GLY A 160 4.22 -1.53 9.86
CA GLY A 160 5.15 -2.64 9.69
C GLY A 160 6.08 -2.56 8.48
N GLY A 161 5.89 -1.61 7.55
CA GLY A 161 6.70 -1.50 6.32
C GLY A 161 8.21 -1.33 6.57
N GLY A 162 8.58 -0.58 7.61
CA GLY A 162 9.95 -0.45 8.11
C GLY A 162 10.99 -0.17 7.01
N ALA A 163 12.16 -0.81 7.12
CA ALA A 163 13.26 -0.67 6.18
C ALA A 163 12.98 -1.19 4.75
N GLN A 164 11.93 -2.01 4.57
CA GLN A 164 11.55 -2.59 3.27
C GLN A 164 10.65 -1.66 2.45
N SER A 165 10.10 -0.62 3.07
CA SER A 165 9.30 0.43 2.44
C SER A 165 10.17 1.65 2.13
N ASN A 166 10.08 2.19 0.91
CA ASN A 166 10.79 3.41 0.54
C ASN A 166 10.38 4.62 1.39
N LEU A 167 9.13 4.66 1.85
CA LEU A 167 8.63 5.69 2.77
C LEU A 167 8.67 5.26 4.24
N GLY A 168 9.16 4.07 4.57
CA GLY A 168 9.18 3.56 5.95
C GLY A 168 10.21 4.28 6.83
N ASP A 169 11.28 3.57 7.20
CA ASP A 169 12.25 4.06 8.21
C ASP A 169 13.00 5.33 7.77
N ARG A 170 13.02 5.64 6.47
CA ARG A 170 13.68 6.83 5.91
C ARG A 170 12.88 8.12 6.05
N VAL A 171 11.56 8.01 6.21
CA VAL A 171 10.65 9.15 6.19
C VAL A 171 9.94 9.28 7.52
N PHE A 172 9.09 8.31 7.92
CA PHE A 172 8.23 8.49 9.10
C PHE A 172 9.00 8.86 10.38
N PRO A 173 10.10 8.17 10.77
CA PRO A 173 10.82 8.53 11.99
C PRO A 173 11.44 9.94 11.93
N ALA A 174 11.95 10.35 10.77
CA ALA A 174 12.54 11.68 10.60
C ALA A 174 11.47 12.77 10.69
N VAL A 175 10.34 12.58 10.00
CA VAL A 175 9.22 13.52 10.01
C VAL A 175 8.65 13.69 11.41
N LEU A 176 8.44 12.60 12.16
CA LEU A 176 7.94 12.67 13.54
C LEU A 176 8.88 13.43 14.49
N GLN A 177 10.17 13.51 14.16
CA GLN A 177 11.18 14.27 14.90
C GLN A 177 11.41 15.69 14.35
N GLY A 178 10.62 16.14 13.37
CA GLY A 178 10.82 17.43 12.69
C GLY A 178 12.10 17.52 11.86
N LYS A 179 12.71 16.38 11.53
CA LYS A 179 13.98 16.27 10.78
C LYS A 179 13.73 16.02 9.31
N ALA A 180 14.68 16.41 8.47
CA ALA A 180 14.62 16.21 7.02
C ALA A 180 14.43 14.72 6.65
N ALA A 181 13.36 14.45 5.89
CA ALA A 181 13.05 13.17 5.30
C ALA A 181 13.90 12.96 4.04
N ARG A 182 14.52 11.79 3.92
CA ARG A 182 15.32 11.43 2.75
C ARG A 182 14.57 10.42 1.91
N VAL A 183 14.34 10.75 0.65
CA VAL A 183 13.70 9.84 -0.32
C VAL A 183 14.70 9.41 -1.37
N LEU A 184 14.43 8.29 -2.03
CA LEU A 184 15.26 7.79 -3.12
C LEU A 184 14.86 8.48 -4.43
N GLY A 185 15.84 8.83 -5.27
CA GLY A 185 15.56 9.47 -6.56
C GLY A 185 15.12 10.94 -6.46
N ASP A 186 14.43 11.40 -7.50
CA ASP A 186 13.88 12.75 -7.58
C ASP A 186 12.52 12.84 -6.85
N PRO A 187 12.42 13.59 -5.75
CA PRO A 187 11.18 13.73 -4.99
C PRO A 187 10.06 14.41 -5.79
N ASN A 188 10.36 15.12 -6.87
CA ASN A 188 9.39 15.88 -7.65
C ASN A 188 8.74 15.04 -8.78
N GLN A 189 9.17 13.80 -8.97
CA GLN A 189 8.55 12.91 -9.93
C GLN A 189 7.26 12.30 -9.34
N PRO A 190 6.16 12.24 -10.12
CA PRO A 190 4.98 11.45 -9.75
C PRO A 190 5.39 10.00 -9.50
N HIS A 191 4.96 9.46 -8.36
CA HIS A 191 5.29 8.08 -8.00
C HIS A 191 4.12 7.47 -7.23
N THR A 192 3.67 6.30 -7.67
CA THR A 192 2.58 5.59 -7.03
C THR A 192 3.09 4.85 -5.81
N TYR A 193 2.45 5.07 -4.66
CA TYR A 193 2.70 4.32 -3.44
C TYR A 193 1.47 3.51 -3.03
N THR A 194 1.63 2.21 -2.80
CA THR A 194 0.54 1.32 -2.41
C THR A 194 0.46 1.18 -0.89
N PHE A 195 -0.73 1.39 -0.30
CA PHE A 195 -0.90 1.27 1.14
C PHE A 195 -0.97 -0.20 1.57
N ILE A 196 -0.14 -0.62 2.55
CA ILE A 196 0.00 -2.03 2.97
C ILE A 196 -1.34 -2.69 3.34
N PRO A 197 -2.22 -2.06 4.16
CA PRO A 197 -3.54 -2.61 4.43
C PRO A 197 -4.40 -2.85 3.18
N ASP A 198 -4.34 -1.95 2.19
CA ASP A 198 -5.06 -2.09 0.92
C ASP A 198 -4.48 -3.23 0.06
N MET A 199 -3.16 -3.45 0.12
CA MET A 199 -2.54 -4.64 -0.49
C MET A 199 -3.08 -5.92 0.14
N GLY A 200 -3.17 -5.95 1.47
CA GLY A 200 -3.74 -7.08 2.21
C GLY A 200 -5.19 -7.38 1.79
N GLU A 201 -6.01 -6.34 1.72
CA GLU A 201 -7.41 -6.44 1.28
C GLU A 201 -7.55 -6.86 -0.18
N GLY A 202 -6.72 -6.31 -1.07
CA GLY A 202 -6.73 -6.66 -2.48
C GLY A 202 -6.31 -8.11 -2.72
N LEU A 203 -5.28 -8.59 -2.02
CA LEU A 203 -4.88 -10.00 -2.07
C LEU A 203 -6.00 -10.92 -1.58
N ALA A 204 -6.59 -10.64 -0.42
CA ALA A 204 -7.69 -11.44 0.12
C ALA A 204 -8.88 -11.49 -0.86
N THR A 205 -9.27 -10.35 -1.42
CA THR A 205 -10.35 -10.24 -2.40
C THR A 205 -10.06 -11.04 -3.67
N LEU A 206 -8.87 -10.90 -4.25
CA LEU A 206 -8.44 -11.64 -5.43
C LEU A 206 -8.37 -13.15 -5.19
N GLY A 207 -8.06 -13.57 -3.96
CA GLY A 207 -8.10 -14.97 -3.55
C GLY A 207 -9.49 -15.61 -3.65
N GLU A 208 -10.55 -14.83 -3.45
CA GLU A 208 -11.94 -15.31 -3.41
C GLU A 208 -12.72 -15.00 -4.69
N HIS A 209 -12.29 -14.00 -5.48
CA HIS A 209 -13.02 -13.54 -6.66
C HIS A 209 -13.02 -14.60 -7.79
N PRO A 210 -14.17 -14.97 -8.35
CA PRO A 210 -14.26 -16.05 -9.35
C PRO A 210 -13.48 -15.72 -10.63
N ASP A 211 -13.55 -14.47 -11.10
CA ASP A 211 -12.94 -14.02 -12.37
C ASP A 211 -11.45 -13.62 -12.24
N ALA A 212 -10.85 -13.78 -11.07
CA ALA A 212 -9.46 -13.36 -10.84
C ALA A 212 -8.38 -14.26 -11.50
N PRO A 213 -8.55 -15.60 -11.60
CA PRO A 213 -7.53 -16.48 -12.18
C PRO A 213 -7.21 -16.18 -13.64
N GLY A 214 -5.95 -16.43 -14.01
CA GLY A 214 -5.40 -16.20 -15.34
C GLY A 214 -5.03 -14.77 -15.64
N GLU A 215 -5.22 -13.87 -14.67
CA GLU A 215 -5.11 -12.45 -14.88
C GLU A 215 -4.06 -11.78 -13.99
N VAL A 216 -3.57 -10.64 -14.50
CA VAL A 216 -2.76 -9.68 -13.78
C VAL A 216 -3.66 -8.55 -13.33
N TRP A 217 -3.59 -8.22 -12.04
CA TRP A 217 -4.34 -7.15 -11.41
C TRP A 217 -3.37 -6.16 -10.78
N HIS A 218 -3.49 -4.88 -11.12
CA HIS A 218 -2.87 -3.84 -10.30
C HIS A 218 -3.70 -3.68 -9.03
N LEU A 219 -3.04 -3.61 -7.88
CA LEU A 219 -3.71 -3.36 -6.61
C LEU A 219 -4.15 -1.88 -6.53
N PRO A 220 -5.22 -1.57 -5.78
CA PRO A 220 -5.73 -0.21 -5.70
C PRO A 220 -4.67 0.77 -5.19
N ASN A 221 -4.61 1.94 -5.83
CA ASN A 221 -3.74 3.04 -5.44
C ASN A 221 -4.53 4.35 -5.49
N ASP A 222 -3.94 5.43 -4.97
CA ASP A 222 -4.46 6.79 -5.13
C ASP A 222 -4.65 7.12 -6.63
N PRO A 223 -5.89 7.38 -7.09
CA PRO A 223 -6.15 7.69 -8.49
C PRO A 223 -5.48 8.99 -8.94
N ASP A 224 -5.25 9.92 -8.00
CA ASP A 224 -4.56 11.18 -8.24
C ASP A 224 -3.11 11.07 -7.80
N THR A 225 -2.31 10.30 -8.55
CA THR A 225 -0.90 10.09 -8.19
C THR A 225 -0.15 11.41 -8.05
N ARG A 226 0.43 11.61 -6.87
CA ARG A 226 1.18 12.80 -6.47
C ARG A 226 2.67 12.58 -6.62
N THR A 227 3.44 13.67 -6.55
CA THR A 227 4.89 13.57 -6.39
C THR A 227 5.23 12.98 -5.01
N THR A 228 6.38 12.33 -4.91
CA THR A 228 6.88 11.84 -3.62
C THR A 228 6.98 12.98 -2.60
N ARG A 229 7.42 14.18 -3.03
CA ARG A 229 7.47 15.39 -2.19
C ARG A 229 6.10 15.72 -1.62
N SER A 230 5.08 15.80 -2.48
CA SER A 230 3.73 16.15 -2.05
C SER A 230 3.17 15.15 -1.05
N LEU A 231 3.43 13.86 -1.24
CA LEU A 231 3.02 12.84 -0.27
C LEU A 231 3.72 13.03 1.08
N VAL A 232 5.05 13.25 1.09
CA VAL A 232 5.80 13.48 2.33
C VAL A 232 5.37 14.78 3.02
N GLU A 233 5.03 15.83 2.28
CA GLU A 233 4.46 17.09 2.81
C GLU A 233 3.13 16.85 3.55
N VAL A 234 2.28 15.96 3.03
CA VAL A 234 1.07 15.53 3.78
C VAL A 234 1.46 14.89 5.11
N VAL A 235 2.50 14.04 5.14
CA VAL A 235 2.96 13.41 6.38
C VAL A 235 3.46 14.45 7.39
N TYR A 236 4.23 15.46 6.96
CA TYR A 236 4.66 16.56 7.84
C TYR A 236 3.48 17.31 8.45
N ARG A 237 2.50 17.66 7.62
CA ARG A 237 1.29 18.36 8.07
C ARG A 237 0.49 17.54 9.08
N LEU A 238 0.29 16.24 8.82
CA LEU A 238 -0.42 15.35 9.74
C LEU A 238 0.36 15.11 11.04
N ALA A 239 1.70 15.17 10.98
CA ALA A 239 2.56 15.10 12.16
C ALA A 239 2.66 16.41 12.96
N GLY A 240 1.95 17.47 12.56
CA GLY A 240 1.97 18.77 13.23
C GLY A 240 3.30 19.52 13.09
N GLN A 241 4.12 19.17 12.08
CA GLN A 241 5.42 19.80 11.85
C GLN A 241 5.26 21.07 11.00
N PRO A 242 5.92 22.19 11.37
CA PRO A 242 5.66 23.49 10.75
C PRO A 242 6.24 23.62 9.33
N THR A 243 7.33 22.90 9.04
CA THR A 243 8.05 23.02 7.77
C THR A 243 8.41 21.64 7.23
N ALA A 244 7.91 21.33 6.03
CA ALA A 244 8.29 20.11 5.34
C ALA A 244 9.72 20.20 4.79
N GLN A 245 10.57 19.24 5.17
CA GLN A 245 11.93 19.14 4.69
C GLN A 245 12.11 17.81 3.93
N VAL A 246 12.05 17.86 2.61
CA VAL A 246 12.20 16.68 1.74
C VAL A 246 13.49 16.79 0.93
N ARG A 247 14.37 15.80 1.08
CA ARG A 247 15.65 15.71 0.36
C ARG A 247 15.67 14.45 -0.50
N GLY A 248 15.88 14.63 -1.80
CA GLY A 248 16.13 13.54 -2.73
C GLY A 248 17.54 12.97 -2.59
N THR A 249 17.68 11.67 -2.80
CA THR A 249 18.97 10.98 -2.87
C THR A 249 19.27 10.72 -4.34
N PRO A 250 20.16 11.51 -4.98
CA PRO A 250 20.35 11.43 -6.42
C PRO A 250 20.99 10.10 -6.85
N ALA A 251 20.69 9.70 -8.08
CA ALA A 251 21.12 8.45 -8.72
C ALA A 251 22.60 8.09 -8.52
N TRP A 252 23.47 9.08 -8.69
CA TRP A 252 24.91 8.90 -8.61
C TRP A 252 25.36 8.58 -7.18
N LEU A 253 24.68 9.14 -6.17
CA LEU A 253 24.97 8.87 -4.77
C LEU A 253 24.53 7.44 -4.41
N LEU A 254 23.40 6.98 -4.96
CA LEU A 254 22.95 5.58 -4.82
C LEU A 254 23.95 4.61 -5.46
N ARG A 255 24.50 4.93 -6.65
CA ARG A 255 25.59 4.16 -7.29
C ARG A 255 26.83 4.06 -6.40
N LEU A 256 27.25 5.16 -5.77
CA LEU A 256 28.45 5.19 -4.93
C LEU A 256 28.27 4.38 -3.64
N VAL A 257 27.08 4.44 -3.01
CA VAL A 257 26.74 3.58 -1.87
C VAL A 257 26.73 2.11 -2.31
N GLY A 258 26.29 1.83 -3.54
CA GLY A 258 26.41 0.52 -4.18
C GLY A 258 27.82 -0.02 -4.27
N LEU A 259 28.83 0.81 -4.43
CA LEU A 259 30.21 0.35 -4.51
C LEU A 259 30.75 -0.15 -3.16
N ARG A 260 30.14 0.19 -2.02
CA ARG A 260 30.61 -0.22 -0.68
C ARG A 260 29.68 -1.20 0.04
N ASN A 261 28.47 -1.43 -0.48
CA ASN A 261 27.53 -2.43 0.04
C ASN A 261 27.07 -3.36 -1.12
N PRO A 262 27.33 -4.67 -1.07
CA PRO A 262 26.89 -5.62 -2.10
C PRO A 262 25.38 -5.59 -2.38
N GLU A 263 24.54 -5.15 -1.42
CA GLU A 263 23.10 -4.93 -1.62
C GLU A 263 22.78 -3.83 -2.65
N ALA A 264 23.60 -2.78 -2.72
CA ALA A 264 23.42 -1.66 -3.64
C ALA A 264 24.28 -1.78 -4.92
N ARG A 265 25.22 -2.73 -4.97
CA ARG A 265 26.13 -3.00 -6.11
C ARG A 265 25.43 -3.68 -7.30
N GLN A 266 24.24 -4.23 -7.10
CA GLN A 266 23.43 -4.87 -8.15
C GLN A 266 22.57 -3.90 -8.96
N GLU A 267 22.89 -2.61 -8.95
CA GLU A 267 22.22 -1.59 -9.76
C GLU A 267 23.12 -0.93 -10.82
N PRO A 268 23.42 -1.60 -11.95
CA PRO A 268 23.75 -0.86 -13.17
C PRO A 268 22.52 -0.11 -13.73
N GLY A 269 21.31 -0.53 -13.32
CA GLY A 269 20.02 -0.08 -13.85
C GLY A 269 19.33 1.06 -13.10
N GLY A 270 19.29 1.05 -11.75
CA GLY A 270 18.52 2.04 -10.97
C GLY A 270 18.99 3.49 -11.17
N ALA A 271 20.25 3.67 -11.56
CA ALA A 271 20.78 4.98 -11.85
C ALA A 271 20.84 5.34 -13.36
N ARG A 272 20.49 4.43 -14.27
CA ARG A 272 20.07 4.79 -15.64
C ARG A 272 18.61 5.25 -15.61
N GLU A 273 17.78 4.52 -14.86
CA GLU A 273 16.38 4.84 -14.53
C GLU A 273 16.25 6.23 -13.88
N CYS A 274 17.13 6.59 -12.94
CA CYS A 274 17.15 7.94 -12.37
C CYS A 274 17.84 9.02 -13.22
N ARG A 275 18.59 8.68 -14.29
CA ARG A 275 19.24 9.68 -15.17
C ARG A 275 18.32 10.12 -16.30
N ASP A 276 17.50 9.21 -16.82
CA ASP A 276 16.71 9.46 -18.03
C ASP A 276 15.24 9.79 -17.72
N GLY A 277 14.85 9.83 -16.44
CA GLY A 277 13.66 10.56 -15.96
C GLY A 277 13.74 12.08 -16.17
N LEU A 278 14.89 12.60 -16.61
CA LEU A 278 15.07 13.97 -17.09
C LEU A 278 14.43 14.14 -18.49
N ARG A 279 13.10 14.21 -18.54
CA ARG A 279 12.27 15.04 -19.44
C ARG A 279 10.87 14.43 -19.53
N VAL A 280 10.01 14.78 -18.58
CA VAL A 280 8.58 14.90 -18.89
C VAL A 280 8.43 16.23 -19.64
N PRO A 281 7.96 16.26 -20.91
CA PRO A 281 7.73 17.51 -21.59
C PRO A 281 6.69 18.34 -20.83
N ALA A 282 6.96 19.63 -20.62
CA ALA A 282 6.12 20.60 -19.90
C ALA A 282 4.68 20.75 -20.43
N ALA A 283 4.32 20.03 -21.50
CA ALA A 283 3.00 20.01 -22.10
C ALA A 283 1.91 19.38 -21.19
N VAL A 284 2.27 18.46 -20.29
CA VAL A 284 1.29 17.82 -19.37
C VAL A 284 0.77 18.81 -18.32
N HIS A 285 1.61 19.76 -17.88
CA HIS A 285 1.19 20.82 -16.96
C HIS A 285 0.21 21.82 -17.60
N ARG A 286 0.27 22.01 -18.93
CA ARG A 286 -0.54 23.01 -19.62
C ARG A 286 -1.98 22.52 -19.88
N GLY A 287 -2.16 21.21 -20.11
CA GLY A 287 -3.48 20.60 -20.30
C GLY A 287 -4.33 20.60 -19.02
N GLN A 288 -3.75 20.23 -17.88
CA GLN A 288 -4.47 20.21 -16.60
C GLN A 288 -4.81 21.62 -16.08
N GLN A 289 -3.97 22.62 -16.36
CA GLN A 289 -4.26 24.02 -16.02
C GLN A 289 -5.37 24.59 -16.91
N GLN A 290 -5.35 24.29 -18.22
CA GLN A 290 -6.38 24.73 -19.16
C GLN A 290 -7.75 24.13 -18.84
N ASP A 291 -7.85 22.85 -18.46
CA ASP A 291 -9.13 22.24 -18.09
C ASP A 291 -9.71 22.82 -16.78
N ARG A 292 -8.84 23.20 -15.82
CA ARG A 292 -9.26 23.92 -14.60
C ARG A 292 -9.73 25.35 -14.87
N ASP A 293 -9.05 26.07 -15.75
CA ASP A 293 -9.45 27.43 -16.13
C ASP A 293 -10.72 27.45 -16.97
N LYS A 294 -10.95 26.40 -17.78
CA LYS A 294 -12.19 26.22 -18.55
C LYS A 294 -13.38 25.87 -17.65
N ALA A 295 -13.15 25.03 -16.63
CA ALA A 295 -14.16 24.72 -15.61
C ALA A 295 -14.51 25.94 -14.74
N ARG A 296 -13.53 26.80 -14.41
CA ARG A 296 -13.79 28.09 -13.72
C ARG A 296 -14.52 29.10 -14.59
N ARG A 297 -14.23 29.17 -15.90
CA ARG A 297 -14.90 30.11 -16.83
C ARG A 297 -16.33 29.71 -17.20
N ALA A 298 -16.71 28.45 -17.00
CA ALA A 298 -18.07 27.97 -17.25
C ALA A 298 -19.04 28.23 -16.08
N GLY A 299 -18.54 28.67 -14.92
CA GLY A 299 -19.34 28.86 -13.71
C GLY A 299 -19.82 30.29 -13.44
N ASP A 300 -19.37 31.31 -14.18
CA ASP A 300 -19.63 32.71 -13.83
C ASP A 300 -20.12 33.56 -15.01
N ALA A 301 -21.41 33.90 -15.02
CA ALA A 301 -22.01 35.14 -15.55
C ALA A 301 -23.47 35.31 -15.03
N PRO A 302 -24.03 36.52 -14.89
CA PRO A 302 -23.94 37.30 -13.64
C PRO A 302 -25.29 37.81 -13.09
N GLY A 303 -25.35 38.04 -11.77
CA GLY A 303 -26.39 38.81 -11.07
C GLY A 303 -25.78 40.04 -10.37
N ARG A 304 -26.41 41.20 -10.54
CA ARG A 304 -25.90 42.56 -10.27
C ARG A 304 -25.88 42.97 -8.78
N SER A 305 -24.90 43.77 -8.35
CA SER A 305 -25.07 45.20 -7.94
C SER A 305 -24.03 45.72 -6.90
N SER A 306 -23.42 46.87 -7.26
CA SER A 306 -22.91 48.02 -6.46
C SER A 306 -22.04 47.89 -5.19
N SER A 307 -20.81 48.44 -5.30
CA SER A 307 -19.82 48.89 -4.30
C SER A 307 -20.31 50.08 -3.41
N PRO A 308 -19.54 50.69 -2.44
CA PRO A 308 -18.09 50.57 -2.13
C PRO A 308 -17.60 50.61 -0.63
N HIS A 309 -16.35 50.11 -0.42
CA HIS A 309 -15.21 50.44 0.50
C HIS A 309 -15.34 51.29 1.81
N PRO A 310 -14.28 51.40 2.68
CA PRO A 310 -13.18 50.48 3.09
C PRO A 310 -12.91 50.50 4.64
N GLY A 311 -12.00 49.66 5.15
CA GLY A 311 -11.51 49.76 6.55
C GLY A 311 -10.30 48.87 6.87
N GLN A 312 -9.30 49.45 7.54
CA GLN A 312 -7.90 49.04 7.66
C GLN A 312 -7.54 48.46 9.06
N LEU A 313 -6.54 47.54 9.07
CA LEU A 313 -5.50 47.29 10.11
C LEU A 313 -5.90 46.63 11.46
N PRO A 314 -4.96 46.15 12.30
CA PRO A 314 -3.77 45.30 12.03
C PRO A 314 -3.61 44.11 13.06
N VAL A 315 -2.65 43.22 12.79
CA VAL A 315 -2.07 42.21 13.72
C VAL A 315 -1.37 42.90 14.91
N PRO A 316 -1.15 42.27 16.09
CA PRO A 316 0.07 41.44 16.27
C PRO A 316 0.01 40.36 17.38
N GLY A 317 1.04 39.50 17.41
CA GLY A 317 1.62 39.03 18.67
C GLY A 317 1.63 37.51 18.87
N GLY A 318 2.82 36.93 18.96
CA GLY A 318 3.05 35.50 19.15
C GLY A 318 2.83 35.05 20.60
N VAL A 319 3.00 33.75 20.86
CA VAL A 319 3.92 33.18 21.87
C VAL A 319 4.04 31.68 21.56
N ALA A 320 5.28 31.22 21.44
CA ALA A 320 5.64 29.81 21.41
C ALA A 320 5.44 29.18 22.80
N ALA A 321 4.76 28.04 22.86
CA ALA A 321 4.84 27.16 24.02
C ALA A 321 4.82 25.71 23.53
N SER A 322 5.99 25.08 23.61
CA SER A 322 6.15 23.63 23.49
C SER A 322 5.43 22.94 24.64
N CYS A 323 4.67 21.88 24.36
CA CYS A 323 4.43 20.81 25.33
C CYS A 323 4.32 19.47 24.61
N ASN A 324 5.22 18.58 25.01
CA ASN A 324 5.30 17.18 24.63
C ASN A 324 4.22 16.35 25.36
N ALA A 325 3.94 15.18 24.78
CA ALA A 325 3.28 14.00 25.35
C ALA A 325 1.74 13.93 25.28
N ALA A 326 1.24 13.04 24.41
CA ALA A 326 0.21 12.06 24.77
C ALA A 326 0.17 10.93 23.73
N ALA A 327 0.51 9.72 24.16
CA ALA A 327 0.19 8.49 23.44
C ALA A 327 -1.32 8.23 23.57
N ALA A 328 -2.04 8.21 22.44
CA ALA A 328 -3.47 7.89 22.42
C ALA A 328 -3.70 6.56 21.71
N ARG A 329 -4.39 5.68 22.44
CA ARG A 329 -4.79 4.32 22.08
C ARG A 329 -5.78 4.35 20.91
N TYR A 330 -5.63 3.42 19.96
CA TYR A 330 -6.62 3.20 18.90
C TYR A 330 -7.88 2.57 19.49
N ASP A 331 -8.98 3.31 19.44
CA ASP A 331 -10.34 2.81 19.66
C ASP A 331 -10.99 2.56 18.28
N THR A 332 -11.36 1.32 18.00
CA THR A 332 -12.02 0.89 16.76
C THR A 332 -13.49 0.59 17.05
N GLY A 333 -14.29 1.65 17.15
CA GLY A 333 -15.76 1.57 17.14
C GLY A 333 -16.35 2.06 15.81
N PRO A 334 -17.52 1.55 15.38
CA PRO A 334 -18.11 1.91 14.09
C PRO A 334 -18.74 3.30 14.13
N ARG A 335 -18.51 4.13 13.09
CA ARG A 335 -19.16 5.44 12.91
C ARG A 335 -20.11 5.42 11.68
N PRO A 336 -21.21 6.20 11.69
CA PRO A 336 -22.33 6.05 10.76
C PRO A 336 -22.07 6.62 9.36
N VAL A 337 -22.72 6.01 8.34
CA VAL A 337 -22.69 6.42 6.93
C VAL A 337 -23.97 7.18 6.59
N ILE A 338 -23.87 8.37 5.99
CA ILE A 338 -24.99 9.11 5.41
C ILE A 338 -24.94 8.94 3.88
N HIS A 339 -26.07 8.55 3.29
CA HIS A 339 -26.22 8.34 1.84
C HIS A 339 -26.69 9.63 1.15
N HIS A 340 -26.01 10.04 0.08
CA HIS A 340 -26.61 10.85 -0.98
C HIS A 340 -26.39 10.15 -2.33
N ALA A 341 -27.49 9.86 -3.02
CA ALA A 341 -27.50 9.33 -4.39
C ALA A 341 -27.76 10.50 -5.35
N ASP A 342 -27.12 10.47 -6.53
CA ASP A 342 -27.46 11.32 -7.66
C ASP A 342 -27.91 10.44 -8.85
N ASP A 343 -28.79 10.98 -9.68
CA ASP A 343 -29.79 10.32 -10.53
C ASP A 343 -29.26 9.55 -11.77
N THR A 344 -28.01 9.07 -11.73
CA THR A 344 -27.41 8.32 -12.86
C THR A 344 -27.03 6.87 -12.55
N GLY A 345 -27.33 6.36 -11.35
CA GLY A 345 -27.16 4.94 -11.02
C GLY A 345 -25.71 4.40 -11.11
N ARG A 346 -24.70 5.26 -11.18
CA ARG A 346 -23.27 4.91 -11.24
C ARG A 346 -22.55 5.35 -9.98
N GLY A 347 -22.51 4.48 -8.98
CA GLY A 347 -21.72 4.72 -7.76
C GLY A 347 -20.23 4.46 -7.99
N LEU A 348 -19.45 5.52 -8.24
CA LEU A 348 -18.04 5.60 -7.87
C LEU A 348 -18.00 5.99 -6.38
N LEU A 349 -17.35 5.20 -5.53
CA LEU A 349 -17.09 5.62 -4.15
C LEU A 349 -15.92 6.61 -4.20
N TYR A 350 -16.27 7.89 -4.08
CA TYR A 350 -15.34 8.99 -3.89
C TYR A 350 -14.83 9.03 -2.44
N TRP A 351 -13.62 9.54 -2.26
CA TRP A 351 -13.25 10.34 -1.09
C TRP A 351 -13.28 11.80 -1.55
N ALA A 352 -14.18 12.60 -0.98
CA ALA A 352 -14.27 14.04 -1.24
C ALA A 352 -14.26 14.81 0.09
N ASP A 353 -13.56 15.94 0.04
CA ASP A 353 -12.94 16.75 1.08
C ASP A 353 -13.84 17.39 2.16
N GLY A 354 -13.18 17.76 3.27
CA GLY A 354 -13.25 19.11 3.86
C GLY A 354 -14.60 19.63 4.37
N GLY A 355 -14.79 19.64 5.69
CA GLY A 355 -15.84 20.40 6.38
C GLY A 355 -15.28 21.06 7.64
N ALA A 356 -15.58 22.34 7.81
CA ALA A 356 -15.07 23.24 8.85
C ALA A 356 -15.33 22.76 10.28
N LEU A 357 -14.38 23.06 11.18
CA LEU A 357 -14.57 23.02 12.63
C LEU A 357 -15.45 24.21 13.05
N GLU A 358 -16.69 23.94 13.47
CA GLU A 358 -17.35 24.81 14.44
C GLU A 358 -16.67 24.64 15.80
N SER A 359 -16.39 25.78 16.44
CA SER A 359 -15.73 25.88 17.73
C SER A 359 -16.55 25.24 18.84
N VAL A 360 -16.02 24.21 19.49
CA VAL A 360 -16.46 23.83 20.84
C VAL A 360 -15.40 24.31 21.82
N THR A 361 -15.76 25.34 22.57
CA THR A 361 -14.98 25.90 23.68
C THR A 361 -14.74 24.86 24.76
N ALA A 362 -13.51 24.83 25.26
CA ALA A 362 -13.07 23.99 26.36
C ALA A 362 -13.88 24.25 27.63
N ASP A 363 -14.22 23.19 28.35
CA ASP A 363 -14.44 23.29 29.78
C ASP A 363 -13.25 22.66 30.53
N ARG A 364 -12.70 23.45 31.45
CA ARG A 364 -11.55 23.14 32.30
C ARG A 364 -12.08 22.49 33.57
N GLN A 365 -11.58 21.31 33.96
CA GLN A 365 -11.23 21.00 35.36
C GLN A 365 -10.61 19.58 35.55
N SER A 366 -9.31 19.57 35.87
CA SER A 366 -8.65 18.79 36.96
C SER A 366 -8.48 17.24 36.85
N PRO A 367 -7.56 16.61 37.61
CA PRO A 367 -6.12 16.55 37.33
C PRO A 367 -5.55 15.12 37.29
N LEU A 368 -4.32 15.01 36.76
CA LEU A 368 -3.45 13.83 36.72
C LEU A 368 -3.26 13.13 38.09
N ARG A 369 -3.43 11.79 38.14
CA ARG A 369 -2.68 10.89 39.05
C ARG A 369 -2.48 9.47 38.47
N ASN A 370 -1.20 9.10 38.37
CA ASN A 370 -0.50 7.81 38.47
C ASN A 370 -1.19 6.45 38.21
N THR A 371 -0.62 5.76 37.21
CA THR A 371 0.00 4.41 37.19
C THR A 371 -0.51 3.25 38.05
N GLU A 372 -0.52 2.09 37.38
CA GLU A 372 -0.34 0.70 37.85
C GLU A 372 -1.57 -0.11 38.27
N GLN A 373 -1.67 -1.27 37.60
CA GLN A 373 -1.96 -2.60 38.16
C GLN A 373 -3.42 -3.13 38.29
N TYR A 374 -3.66 -4.20 37.51
CA TYR A 374 -4.41 -5.44 37.76
C TYR A 374 -5.96 -5.49 37.79
N PHE A 375 -6.51 -6.22 36.80
CA PHE A 375 -7.69 -7.15 36.70
C PHE A 375 -8.88 -7.08 37.69
N PRO A 376 -10.13 -7.30 37.23
CA PRO A 376 -10.74 -8.66 37.16
C PRO A 376 -11.63 -8.91 35.92
N ALA A 377 -11.69 -10.13 35.35
CA ALA A 377 -12.71 -11.16 35.60
C ALA A 377 -14.16 -10.66 35.74
N CYS A 378 -15.03 -10.97 34.76
CA CYS A 378 -16.20 -11.86 34.93
C CYS A 378 -17.08 -11.89 33.67
N PHE A 379 -17.36 -13.13 33.25
CA PHE A 379 -18.28 -13.53 32.19
C PHE A 379 -19.70 -12.99 32.35
N ARG A 380 -20.34 -12.64 31.22
CA ARG A 380 -21.74 -13.01 30.99
C ARG A 380 -21.97 -13.37 29.52
N ARG A 381 -22.48 -14.58 29.34
CA ARG A 381 -22.81 -15.28 28.09
C ARG A 381 -24.26 -14.95 27.71
N VAL A 382 -24.54 -14.42 26.52
CA VAL A 382 -25.90 -14.27 25.94
C VAL A 382 -25.79 -14.43 24.41
N PRO A 383 -26.75 -15.08 23.73
CA PRO A 383 -26.48 -16.17 22.77
C PRO A 383 -26.34 -15.73 21.31
N HIS A 384 -25.83 -16.68 20.53
CA HIS A 384 -25.75 -16.69 19.07
C HIS A 384 -27.15 -16.51 18.45
N PRO A 385 -27.31 -15.61 17.46
CA PRO A 385 -28.28 -15.80 16.40
C PRO A 385 -27.52 -16.15 15.13
N SER A 386 -27.76 -17.36 14.65
CA SER A 386 -27.59 -17.78 13.27
C SER A 386 -28.52 -16.95 12.37
N SER A 387 -27.96 -16.02 11.60
CA SER A 387 -28.56 -15.54 10.35
C SER A 387 -27.60 -14.57 9.68
N HIS A 388 -27.30 -14.81 8.41
CA HIS A 388 -26.68 -13.92 7.44
C HIS A 388 -26.52 -12.45 7.90
N ARG A 389 -25.28 -12.04 8.21
CA ARG A 389 -24.94 -10.62 8.31
C ARG A 389 -24.25 -10.20 7.02
N ASP A 390 -25.05 -9.57 6.17
CA ASP A 390 -24.61 -8.61 5.18
C ASP A 390 -23.80 -7.53 5.91
N THR A 391 -22.49 -7.51 5.70
CA THR A 391 -21.56 -6.67 6.48
C THR A 391 -21.59 -5.19 6.09
N GLY A 392 -22.51 -4.75 5.21
CA GLY A 392 -22.66 -3.34 4.80
C GLY A 392 -21.45 -2.74 4.09
N LEU A 393 -20.32 -3.46 4.04
CA LEU A 393 -19.15 -3.17 3.22
C LEU A 393 -19.49 -3.59 1.80
N ARG A 394 -19.73 -2.61 0.92
CA ARG A 394 -19.87 -2.90 -0.51
C ARG A 394 -18.63 -3.68 -0.95
N PRO A 395 -18.78 -4.81 -1.66
CA PRO A 395 -17.62 -5.56 -2.14
C PRO A 395 -16.79 -4.67 -3.06
N TRP A 396 -15.46 -4.71 -2.89
CA TRP A 396 -14.52 -4.05 -3.79
C TRP A 396 -14.79 -4.51 -5.22
N ARG A 397 -15.19 -3.58 -6.10
CA ARG A 397 -15.36 -3.86 -7.52
C ARG A 397 -14.03 -3.68 -8.23
N PHE A 398 -13.27 -4.76 -8.37
CA PHE A 398 -12.11 -4.79 -9.24
C PHE A 398 -12.56 -4.68 -10.70
N ARG A 399 -12.04 -3.69 -11.42
CA ARG A 399 -12.20 -3.58 -12.88
C ARG A 399 -10.82 -3.46 -13.50
N ARG A 400 -10.47 -4.44 -14.33
CA ARG A 400 -9.22 -4.47 -15.08
C ARG A 400 -9.10 -3.22 -15.96
N GLY A 401 -7.87 -2.70 -16.09
CA GLY A 401 -7.55 -1.63 -17.02
C GLY A 401 -7.94 -0.21 -16.57
N ARG A 402 -8.34 -0.05 -15.30
CA ARG A 402 -8.62 1.27 -14.70
C ARG A 402 -7.54 1.74 -13.73
N LEU A 403 -6.73 0.83 -13.22
CA LEU A 403 -5.66 1.17 -12.29
C LEU A 403 -4.37 1.36 -13.07
N VAL A 404 -3.71 2.48 -12.81
CA VAL A 404 -2.43 2.84 -13.41
C VAL A 404 -1.38 2.97 -12.31
N ILE A 405 -0.15 2.59 -12.61
CA ILE A 405 0.99 2.74 -11.69
C ILE A 405 2.02 3.68 -12.34
N TYR A 406 2.34 4.77 -11.65
CA TYR A 406 3.46 5.64 -12.00
C TYR A 406 4.72 5.12 -11.30
N PRO A 407 5.78 4.76 -12.05
CA PRO A 407 6.97 4.12 -11.50
C PRO A 407 7.98 5.05 -10.84
#